data_AF-A0A0R3C0I2-F1
#
_entry.id   AF-A0A0R3C0I2-F1
#
_cell.length_a   1.000
_cell.length_b   1.000
_cell.length_c   1.000
_cell.angle_alpha   90.00
_cell.angle_beta   90.00
_cell.angle_gamma   90.00
#
_symmetry.space_group_name_H-M   'P 1'
#
loop_
_entity.id
_entity.type
_entity.pdbx_description
1 polymer ?
#
loop_
_entity_poly.entity_id
_entity_poly.type
_entity_poly.pdbx_seq_one_letter_code
_entity_poly.pdbx_strand_id
1 'polypeptide(L)' 'MQALEVKSFLEGKLPETTVEVEGEGCNFQLNVISDELAALSPVKRQQQIYAHLNPWITDGSIHAVTMKFFSRAAWAERT' A
#
# COMPACT_ATOMS: atom_id res chain seq x y z
N MET A 1 -11.36 8.88 -3.08
CA MET A 1 -11.32 7.46 -3.49
C MET A 1 -11.51 6.53 -2.31
N GLN A 2 -12.01 5.33 -2.56
CA GLN A 2 -12.16 4.31 -1.52
C GLN A 2 -10.90 3.46 -1.37
N ALA A 3 -10.61 3.04 -0.14
CA ALA A 3 -9.55 2.10 0.22
C ALA A 3 -9.46 0.87 -0.72
N LEU A 4 -10.63 0.35 -1.12
CA LEU A 4 -10.77 -0.82 -1.99
C LEU A 4 -10.27 -0.59 -3.44
N GLU A 5 -10.43 0.63 -3.97
CA GLU A 5 -9.89 0.99 -5.29
C GLU A 5 -8.37 0.97 -5.28
N VAL A 6 -7.77 1.53 -4.22
CA VAL A 6 -6.31 1.58 -4.08
C VAL A 6 -5.74 0.17 -3.95
N LYS A 7 -6.40 -0.70 -3.16
CA LYS A 7 -6.07 -2.13 -3.08
C LYS A 7 -6.03 -2.76 -4.47
N SER A 8 -7.14 -2.70 -5.20
CA SER A 8 -7.29 -3.36 -6.50
C SER A 8 -6.28 -2.82 -7.53
N PHE A 9 -6.01 -1.52 -7.49
CA PHE A 9 -5.02 -0.88 -8.35
C PHE A 9 -3.59 -1.35 -8.05
N LEU A 10 -3.21 -1.39 -6.77
CA LEU A 10 -1.88 -1.81 -6.36
C LEU A 10 -1.65 -3.30 -6.64
N GLU A 11 -2.62 -4.16 -6.32
CA GLU A 11 -2.56 -5.60 -6.65
C GLU A 11 -2.48 -5.85 -8.17
N GLY A 12 -3.11 -4.99 -8.98
CA GLY A 12 -3.00 -5.05 -10.45
C GLY A 12 -1.67 -4.54 -11.01
N LYS A 13 -0.95 -3.68 -10.29
CA LYS A 13 0.33 -3.11 -10.71
C LYS A 13 1.54 -3.89 -10.20
N LEU A 14 1.39 -4.52 -9.05
CA LEU A 14 2.48 -5.19 -8.35
C LEU A 14 2.25 -6.70 -8.40
N PRO A 15 3.10 -7.47 -9.10
CA PRO A 15 2.99 -8.91 -9.09
C PRO A 15 3.21 -9.45 -7.68
N GLU A 16 2.57 -10.58 -7.36
CA GLU A 16 2.77 -11.32 -6.10
C GLU A 16 2.56 -10.49 -4.81
N THR A 17 1.85 -9.37 -4.93
CA THR A 17 1.61 -8.42 -3.85
C THR A 17 0.17 -8.47 -3.43
N THR A 18 -0.05 -8.60 -2.13
CA THR A 18 -1.39 -8.55 -1.52
C THR A 18 -1.53 -7.23 -0.77
N VAL A 19 -2.67 -6.57 -0.91
CA VAL A 19 -2.93 -5.32 -0.18
C VAL A 19 -4.13 -5.49 0.72
N GLU A 20 -3.92 -5.32 2.01
CA GLU A 20 -4.97 -5.34 3.04
C GLU A 20 -5.24 -3.93 3.51
N VAL A 21 -6.52 -3.55 3.57
CA VAL A 21 -6.90 -2.19 3.95
C VAL A 21 -7.54 -2.20 5.31
N GLU A 22 -7.06 -1.32 6.18
CA GLU A 22 -7.45 -1.21 7.58
C GLU A 22 -7.94 0.22 7.84
N GLY A 23 -9.16 0.37 8.36
CA GLY A 23 -9.76 1.66 8.68
C GLY A 23 -10.89 2.07 7.74
N GLU A 24 -11.68 3.05 8.20
CA GLU A 24 -12.91 3.51 7.54
C GLU A 24 -12.87 5.03 7.37
N GLY A 25 -13.32 5.54 6.21
CA GLY A 25 -13.45 6.98 5.95
C GLY A 25 -12.20 7.65 5.34
N CYS A 26 -11.89 8.88 5.79
CA CYS A 26 -10.86 9.73 5.17
C CYS A 26 -9.41 9.37 5.54
N ASN A 27 -9.19 8.56 6.57
CA ASN A 27 -7.87 8.11 7.02
C ASN A 27 -7.86 6.58 7.05
N PHE A 28 -7.21 5.96 6.06
CA PHE A 28 -7.10 4.51 5.99
C PHE A 28 -5.63 4.08 5.91
N GLN A 29 -5.38 2.87 6.38
CA GLN A 29 -4.08 2.22 6.38
C GLN A 29 -4.05 1.12 5.31
N LEU A 30 -3.04 1.14 4.46
CA LEU A 30 -2.75 0.09 3.49
C LEU A 30 -1.60 -0.77 4.02
N ASN A 31 -1.89 -2.02 4.32
CA ASN A 31 -0.92 -3.06 4.61
C ASN A 31 -0.55 -3.74 3.29
N VAL A 32 0.60 -3.39 2.73
CA VAL A 32 1.13 -3.99 1.50
C VAL A 32 2.02 -5.17 1.89
N ILE A 33 1.58 -6.38 1.55
CA ILE A 33 2.28 -7.63 1.82
C ILE A 33 2.95 -8.10 0.54
N SER A 34 4.27 -7.99 0.49
CA SER A 34 5.08 -8.39 -0.66
C SER A 34 6.52 -8.62 -0.24
N ASP A 35 7.05 -9.80 -0.59
CA ASP A 35 8.44 -10.14 -0.28
C ASP A 35 9.43 -9.31 -1.11
N GLU A 36 9.11 -9.01 -2.37
CA GLU A 36 9.93 -8.13 -3.21
C GLU A 36 10.00 -6.72 -2.62
N LEU A 37 8.87 -6.13 -2.22
CA LEU A 37 8.86 -4.79 -1.62
C LEU A 37 9.49 -4.77 -0.22
N ALA A 38 9.39 -5.87 0.52
CA ALA A 38 10.04 -6.03 1.81
C ALA A 38 11.56 -6.18 1.68
N ALA A 39 12.05 -6.80 0.60
CA ALA A 39 13.47 -6.90 0.27
C ALA A 39 14.07 -5.55 -0.16
N LEU A 40 13.25 -4.60 -0.62
CA LEU A 40 13.68 -3.24 -0.93
C LEU A 40 13.88 -2.39 0.32
N SER A 41 14.79 -1.41 0.21
CA SER A 41 14.99 -0.41 1.26
C SER A 41 13.72 0.42 1.51
N PRO A 42 13.51 0.92 2.76
CA PRO A 42 12.29 1.62 3.15
C PRO A 42 11.91 2.80 2.25
N VAL A 43 12.91 3.56 1.79
CA VAL A 43 12.72 4.70 0.89
C VAL A 43 12.31 4.25 -0.51
N LYS A 44 12.90 3.18 -1.05
CA LYS A 44 12.60 2.69 -2.41
C LYS A 44 11.17 2.19 -2.52
N ARG A 45 10.73 1.37 -1.56
CA ARG A 45 9.34 0.87 -1.54
C ARG A 45 8.34 2.02 -1.38
N GLN A 46 8.64 3.02 -0.54
CA GLN A 46 7.81 4.22 -0.45
C GLN A 46 7.78 4.98 -1.78
N GLN A 47 8.93 5.22 -2.43
CA GLN A 47 8.97 5.91 -3.71
C GLN A 47 8.17 5.18 -4.80
N GLN A 48 8.22 3.85 -4.87
CA GLN A 48 7.41 3.08 -5.81
C GLN A 48 5.92 3.29 -5.60
N ILE A 49 5.43 3.13 -4.37
CA ILE A 49 4.00 3.32 -4.09
C ILE A 49 3.61 4.78 -4.26
N TYR A 50 4.42 5.73 -3.77
CA TYR A 50 4.16 7.15 -3.98
C TYR A 50 4.11 7.52 -5.45
N ALA A 51 4.95 6.95 -6.33
CA ALA A 51 4.88 7.21 -7.77
C ALA A 51 3.50 6.85 -8.36
N HIS A 52 2.88 5.79 -7.83
CA HIS A 52 1.54 5.35 -8.22
C HIS A 52 0.42 6.19 -7.59
N LEU A 53 0.58 6.61 -6.34
CA LEU A 53 -0.42 7.39 -5.60
C LEU A 53 -0.32 8.91 -5.84
N ASN A 54 0.81 9.41 -6.33
CA ASN A 54 1.05 10.82 -6.61
C ASN A 54 -0.06 11.50 -7.44
N PRO A 55 -0.56 10.91 -8.55
CA PRO A 55 -1.69 11.49 -9.29
C PRO A 55 -2.93 11.66 -8.42
N TRP A 56 -3.21 10.72 -7.52
CA TRP A 56 -4.37 10.75 -6.65
C TRP A 56 -4.25 11.70 -5.46
N ILE A 57 -3.03 11.89 -4.96
CA ILE A 57 -2.72 12.91 -3.96
C ILE A 57 -2.86 14.29 -4.59
N THR A 58 -2.36 14.46 -5.82
CA THR A 58 -2.41 15.74 -6.55
C THR A 58 -3.84 16.11 -6.96
N ASP A 59 -4.67 15.11 -7.28
CA ASP A 59 -6.10 15.25 -7.58
C ASP A 59 -6.95 15.61 -6.33
N GLY A 60 -6.40 15.45 -5.12
CA GLY A 60 -7.14 15.66 -3.86
C GLY A 60 -8.03 14.46 -3.47
N SER A 61 -7.95 13.37 -4.23
CA SER A 61 -8.66 12.12 -3.97
C SER A 61 -8.19 11.39 -2.70
N ILE A 62 -6.96 11.63 -2.25
CA ILE A 62 -6.35 11.09 -1.02
C ILE A 62 -5.82 12.24 -0.18
N HIS A 63 -6.39 12.45 1.00
CA HIS A 63 -5.94 13.49 1.96
C HIS A 63 -4.79 12.98 2.84
N ALA A 64 -4.96 11.80 3.43
CA ALA A 64 -3.93 11.12 4.21
C ALA A 64 -4.11 9.61 4.09
N VAL A 65 -3.01 8.91 3.82
CA VAL A 65 -2.98 7.45 3.71
C VAL A 65 -1.74 6.95 4.43
N THR A 66 -1.94 5.99 5.32
CA THR A 66 -0.83 5.33 6.01
C THR A 66 -0.49 4.06 5.26
N MET A 67 0.77 3.86 4.88
CA MET A 67 1.20 2.65 4.20
C MET A 67 2.19 1.90 5.08
N LYS A 68 1.91 0.62 5.33
CA LYS A 68 2.84 -0.29 5.97
C LYS A 68 3.20 -1.40 5.01
N PHE A 69 4.46 -1.79 5.03
CA PHE A 69 5.00 -2.81 4.17
C PHE A 69 5.42 -4.00 5.03
N PHE A 70 4.96 -5.18 4.66
CA PHE A 70 5.26 -6.42 5.35
C PHE A 70 5.77 -7.45 4.34
N SER A 71 6.72 -8.29 4.74
CA SER A 71 6.99 -9.54 4.03
C SER A 71 5.86 -10.53 4.30
N ARG A 72 5.73 -11.56 3.47
CA ARG A 72 4.70 -12.60 3.72
C ARG A 72 4.92 -13.29 5.06
N ALA A 73 6.19 -13.51 5.44
CA ALA A 73 6.56 -14.03 6.74
C ALA A 73 6.15 -13.08 7.88
N ALA A 74 6.53 -11.81 7.83
CA ALA A 74 6.21 -10.84 8.89
C ALA A 74 4.71 -10.61 9.05
N TRP A 75 3.93 -10.75 7.97
CA TRP A 75 2.48 -10.72 8.03
C TRP A 75 1.90 -11.96 8.71
N ALA A 76 2.40 -13.15 8.37
CA ALA A 76 1.98 -14.41 8.98
C ALA A 76 2.36 -14.50 10.48
N GLU A 77 3.45 -13.85 10.90
CA GLU A 77 3.92 -13.83 12.29
C GLU A 77 3.13 -12.90 13.22
N ARG A 78 2.19 -12.08 12.70
CA ARG A 78 1.35 -11.18 13.52
C ARG A 78 0.23 -11.91 14.30
N THR A 79 0.35 -13.22 14.53
CA THR A 79 -0.66 -14.02 15.24
C THR A 79 -0.66 -13.80 16.75
#